data_AF-A0A7X0EWQ7-F1
#
_entry.id   AF-A0A7X0EWQ7-F1
#
_cell.length_a   1.000
_cell.length_b   1.000
_cell.length_c   1.000
_cell.angle_alpha   90.00
_cell.angle_beta   90.00
_cell.angle_gamma   90.00
#
_symmetry.space_group_name_H-M   'P 1'
#
loop_
_entity.id
_entity.type
_entity.pdbx_description
1 polymer ?
#
loop_
_entity_poly.entity_id
_entity_poly.type
_entity_poly.pdbx_seq_one_letter_code
_entity_poly.pdbx_strand_id
1 'polypeptide(L)'
;MKRLVLAWAATAVAATGAAVAVLGLLGGALTGTSGRVLSGEEVRAALASITPAPTATRGTTSPGPATPTPSVTRVDRLVQTPGGTVIASCEGARVTLRSWSPAQGYSVDGVEAGPGLEASVEFEPGGEGEEVEVTITCQGGRPVTRGR
;
A
#
# COMPACT_ATOMS: atom_id res chain seq x y z
N MET A 1 12.89 -25.90 -49.86
CA MET A 1 12.46 -24.68 -49.12
C MET A 1 11.11 -24.84 -48.43
N LYS A 2 10.01 -25.14 -49.15
CA LYS A 2 8.65 -25.26 -48.56
C LYS A 2 8.54 -26.22 -47.34
N ARG A 3 9.20 -27.38 -47.39
CA ARG A 3 9.24 -28.35 -46.27
C ARG A 3 9.97 -27.84 -45.02
N LEU A 4 11.03 -27.05 -45.19
CA LEU A 4 11.79 -26.46 -44.09
C LEU A 4 10.98 -25.35 -43.40
N VAL A 5 10.26 -24.54 -44.19
CA VAL A 5 9.35 -23.51 -43.66
C VAL A 5 8.21 -24.15 -42.84
N LEU A 6 7.62 -25.25 -43.34
CA LEU A 6 6.58 -25.98 -42.61
C LEU A 6 7.11 -26.60 -41.30
N ALA A 7 8.30 -27.20 -41.33
CA ALA A 7 8.91 -27.77 -40.14
C ALA A 7 9.22 -26.69 -39.09
N TRP A 8 9.77 -25.56 -39.52
CA TRP A 8 10.06 -24.42 -38.63
C TRP A 8 8.80 -23.82 -38.02
N ALA A 9 7.75 -23.63 -38.82
CA ALA A 9 6.46 -23.13 -38.33
C ALA A 9 5.83 -24.08 -37.30
N ALA A 10 5.89 -25.39 -37.54
CA ALA A 10 5.39 -26.40 -36.59
C ALA A 10 6.14 -26.33 -35.25
N THR A 11 7.47 -26.19 -35.27
CA THR A 11 8.26 -26.03 -34.05
C THR A 11 7.95 -24.73 -33.31
N ALA A 12 7.72 -23.62 -34.04
CA ALA A 12 7.35 -22.36 -33.43
C ALA A 12 6.00 -22.47 -32.70
N VAL A 13 4.99 -23.06 -33.35
CA VAL A 13 3.67 -23.29 -32.74
C VAL A 13 3.77 -24.19 -31.51
N ALA A 14 4.55 -25.26 -31.58
CA ALA A 14 4.76 -26.15 -30.44
C ALA A 14 5.42 -25.44 -29.26
N ALA A 15 6.45 -24.62 -29.51
CA ALA A 15 7.14 -23.85 -28.48
C ALA A 15 6.21 -22.80 -27.83
N THR A 16 5.42 -22.08 -28.64
CA THR A 16 4.45 -21.11 -28.12
C THR A 16 3.37 -21.80 -27.27
N GLY A 17 2.86 -22.96 -27.72
CA GLY A 17 1.88 -23.74 -26.96
C GLY A 17 2.44 -24.19 -25.60
N ALA A 18 3.68 -24.66 -25.57
CA ALA A 18 4.34 -25.05 -24.32
C ALA A 18 4.51 -23.86 -23.36
N ALA A 19 4.91 -22.69 -23.86
CA ALA A 19 5.03 -21.47 -23.04
C ALA A 19 3.70 -21.04 -22.42
N VAL A 20 2.61 -21.04 -23.21
CA VAL A 20 1.26 -20.69 -22.71
C VAL A 20 0.79 -21.69 -21.65
N ALA A 21 1.07 -22.98 -21.84
CA ALA A 21 0.71 -24.01 -20.86
C ALA A 21 1.43 -23.82 -19.51
N VAL A 22 2.72 -23.47 -19.54
CA VAL A 22 3.50 -23.17 -18.33
C VAL A 22 2.96 -21.93 -17.62
N LEU A 23 2.66 -20.85 -18.36
CA LEU A 23 2.09 -19.63 -17.81
C LEU A 23 0.70 -19.88 -17.19
N GLY A 24 -0.14 -20.72 -17.80
CA GLY A 24 -1.44 -21.10 -17.24
C GLY A 24 -1.32 -21.86 -15.92
N LEU A 25 -0.32 -22.74 -15.81
CA LEU A 25 -0.07 -23.53 -14.59
C LEU A 25 0.40 -22.64 -13.44
N LEU A 26 1.28 -21.68 -13.72
CA LEU A 26 1.74 -20.68 -12.75
C LEU A 26 0.63 -19.68 -12.39
N GLY A 27 -0.15 -19.26 -13.39
CA GLY A 27 -1.26 -18.32 -13.22
C GLY A 27 -2.33 -18.86 -12.28
N GLY A 28 -2.77 -20.10 -12.46
CA GLY A 28 -3.80 -20.71 -11.61
C GLY A 28 -3.37 -20.84 -10.13
N ALA A 29 -2.08 -21.00 -9.86
CA ALA A 29 -1.54 -21.07 -8.50
C ALA A 29 -1.35 -19.69 -7.85
N LEU A 30 -1.02 -18.66 -8.64
CA LEU A 30 -0.73 -17.30 -8.15
C LEU A 30 -1.97 -16.40 -8.05
N THR A 31 -2.94 -16.54 -8.96
CA THR A 31 -4.16 -15.71 -8.95
C THR A 31 -5.30 -16.34 -8.15
N GLY A 32 -5.12 -17.59 -7.71
CA GLY A 32 -6.19 -18.43 -7.20
C GLY A 32 -7.22 -18.77 -8.28
N THR A 33 -7.94 -19.89 -8.10
CA THR A 33 -9.08 -20.30 -8.94
C THR A 33 -10.17 -19.22 -9.05
N SER A 34 -10.18 -18.26 -8.13
CA SER A 34 -11.14 -17.16 -8.08
C SER A 34 -10.62 -15.95 -8.83
N GLY A 35 -10.51 -16.04 -10.16
CA GLY A 35 -10.39 -14.87 -11.05
C GLY A 35 -11.66 -14.00 -11.09
N ARG A 36 -12.48 -14.06 -10.03
CA ARG A 36 -13.73 -13.30 -9.93
C ARG A 36 -13.43 -11.97 -9.27
N VAL A 37 -13.64 -10.90 -10.02
CA VAL A 37 -13.70 -9.55 -9.46
C VAL A 37 -14.82 -9.53 -8.41
N LEU A 38 -14.49 -9.17 -7.17
CA LEU A 38 -15.48 -9.04 -6.10
C LEU A 38 -16.51 -7.97 -6.49
N SER A 39 -17.79 -8.30 -6.36
CA SER A 39 -18.84 -7.29 -6.55
C SER A 39 -18.81 -6.29 -5.39
N GLY A 40 -19.28 -5.05 -5.62
CA GLY A 40 -19.25 -4.00 -4.58
C GLY A 40 -20.02 -4.37 -3.30
N GLU A 41 -20.99 -5.26 -3.39
CA GLU A 41 -21.71 -5.85 -2.25
C GLU A 41 -20.85 -6.83 -1.45
N GLU A 42 -20.08 -7.70 -2.12
CA GLU A 42 -19.15 -8.63 -1.47
C GLU A 42 -18.04 -7.86 -0.73
N VAL A 43 -17.53 -6.79 -1.34
CA VAL A 43 -16.56 -5.89 -0.67
C VAL A 43 -17.18 -5.22 0.55
N ARG A 44 -18.41 -4.70 0.47
CA ARG A 44 -19.10 -4.10 1.63
C ARG A 44 -19.36 -5.11 2.74
N ALA A 45 -19.73 -6.33 2.40
CA ALA A 45 -19.94 -7.40 3.38
C ALA A 45 -18.62 -7.79 4.07
N ALA A 46 -17.52 -7.91 3.32
CA ALA A 46 -16.19 -8.18 3.87
C ALA A 46 -15.68 -7.02 4.74
N LEU A 47 -15.98 -5.76 4.39
CA LEU A 47 -15.58 -4.61 5.20
C LEU A 47 -16.41 -4.53 6.50
N ALA A 48 -17.69 -4.87 6.43
CA ALA A 48 -18.57 -4.94 7.59
C ALA A 48 -18.18 -6.07 8.56
N SER A 49 -17.65 -7.20 8.06
CA SER A 49 -17.19 -8.29 8.91
C SER A 49 -15.87 -7.99 9.64
N ILE A 50 -15.03 -7.11 9.09
CA ILE A 50 -13.78 -6.65 9.72
C ILE A 50 -14.04 -5.50 10.71
N THR A 51 -15.13 -4.76 10.54
CA THR A 51 -15.48 -3.66 11.45
C THR A 51 -15.96 -4.24 12.79
N PRO A 52 -15.31 -3.92 13.93
CA PRO A 52 -15.86 -4.27 15.24
C PRO A 52 -17.22 -3.58 15.36
N ALA A 53 -18.29 -4.37 15.48
CA ALA A 53 -19.62 -3.84 15.64
C ALA A 53 -19.63 -2.87 16.85
N PRO A 54 -20.26 -1.69 16.76
CA PRO A 54 -20.55 -0.92 17.96
C PRO A 54 -21.46 -1.81 18.82
N THR A 55 -20.94 -2.26 19.97
CA THR A 55 -21.73 -2.98 20.96
C THR A 55 -22.91 -2.09 21.35
N ALA A 56 -24.07 -2.37 20.77
CA ALA A 56 -25.32 -1.80 21.22
C ALA A 56 -25.48 -2.20 22.68
N THR A 57 -25.47 -1.20 23.57
CA THR A 57 -25.78 -1.35 24.98
C THR A 57 -27.17 -1.97 25.14
N ARG A 58 -27.21 -3.23 25.58
CA ARG A 58 -28.21 -3.75 26.52
C ARG A 58 -27.86 -5.18 26.95
N GLY A 59 -27.54 -5.33 28.23
CA GLY A 59 -27.32 -6.63 28.86
C GLY A 59 -26.46 -6.49 30.11
N THR A 60 -27.10 -6.31 31.25
CA THR A 60 -26.49 -6.35 32.58
C THR A 60 -25.88 -7.72 32.84
N THR A 61 -24.57 -7.86 32.69
CA THR A 61 -23.75 -8.86 33.41
C THR A 61 -22.30 -8.39 33.44
N SER A 62 -21.78 -8.26 34.66
CA SER A 62 -20.45 -7.77 35.01
C SER A 62 -19.30 -8.57 34.37
N PRO A 63 -18.34 -7.92 33.68
CA PRO A 63 -17.00 -8.46 33.46
C PRO A 63 -15.98 -7.77 34.39
N GLY A 64 -15.07 -8.56 34.96
CA GLY A 64 -14.02 -8.12 35.88
C GLY A 64 -13.06 -7.07 35.30
N PRO A 65 -12.13 -6.53 36.11
CA PRO A 65 -11.29 -5.40 35.72
C PRO A 65 -10.35 -5.81 34.58
N ALA A 66 -10.73 -5.48 33.34
CA ALA A 66 -9.81 -5.40 32.23
C ALA A 66 -8.96 -4.15 32.44
N THR A 67 -7.66 -4.34 32.67
CA THR A 67 -6.68 -3.26 32.59
C THR A 67 -6.82 -2.60 31.22
N PRO A 68 -7.11 -1.28 31.13
CA PRO A 68 -7.18 -0.62 29.84
C PRO A 68 -5.77 -0.63 29.23
N THR A 69 -5.57 -1.38 28.14
CA THR A 69 -4.44 -1.12 27.25
C THR A 69 -4.58 0.33 26.80
N PRO A 70 -3.55 1.19 26.98
CA PRO A 70 -3.65 2.58 26.57
C PRO A 70 -3.92 2.59 25.06
N SER A 71 -5.12 3.01 24.69
CA SER A 71 -5.46 3.32 23.30
C SER A 71 -4.73 4.60 22.96
N VAL A 72 -3.45 4.49 22.58
CA VAL A 72 -2.68 5.65 22.14
C VAL A 72 -3.39 6.18 20.91
N THR A 73 -3.97 7.37 21.03
CA THR A 73 -4.71 8.01 19.93
C THR A 73 -3.70 8.34 18.85
N ARG A 74 -3.59 7.44 17.86
CA ARG A 74 -2.74 7.61 16.69
C ARG A 74 -3.42 8.60 15.75
N VAL A 75 -2.76 9.71 15.47
CA VAL A 75 -3.27 10.72 14.54
C VAL A 75 -2.52 10.58 13.22
N ASP A 76 -3.19 10.02 12.23
CA ASP A 76 -2.69 9.97 10.85
C ASP A 76 -3.01 11.31 10.13
N ARG A 77 -2.09 11.80 9.31
CA ARG A 77 -2.23 13.02 8.51
C ARG A 77 -1.72 12.81 7.10
N LEU A 78 -2.49 13.26 6.11
CA LEU A 78 -2.07 13.36 4.72
C LEU A 78 -1.29 14.67 4.49
N VAL A 79 -0.14 14.55 3.86
CA VAL A 79 0.69 15.63 3.35
C VAL A 79 0.71 15.52 1.83
N GLN A 80 0.46 16.63 1.14
CA GLN A 80 0.50 16.73 -0.31
C GLN A 80 1.58 17.72 -0.72
N THR A 81 2.37 17.33 -1.72
CA THR A 81 3.47 18.13 -2.28
C THR A 81 3.47 18.00 -3.80
N PRO A 82 4.23 18.84 -4.54
CA PRO A 82 4.39 18.65 -5.98
C PRO A 82 4.95 17.27 -6.36
N GLY A 83 5.88 16.74 -5.57
CA GLY A 83 6.55 15.45 -5.84
C GLY A 83 5.71 14.22 -5.48
N GLY A 84 4.65 14.36 -4.67
CA GLY A 84 3.82 13.24 -4.26
C GLY A 84 3.01 13.47 -2.99
N THR A 85 2.49 12.37 -2.44
CA THR A 85 1.70 12.37 -1.21
C THR A 85 2.31 11.47 -0.16
N VAL A 86 2.13 11.82 1.12
CA VAL A 86 2.68 11.08 2.26
C VAL A 86 1.61 11.01 3.35
N ILE A 87 1.39 9.82 3.92
CA ILE A 87 0.58 9.66 5.13
C ILE A 87 1.55 9.44 6.30
N ALA A 88 1.54 10.36 7.26
CA ALA A 88 2.36 10.29 8.46
C ALA A 88 1.51 10.11 9.70
N SER A 89 2.09 9.47 10.71
CA SER A 89 1.49 9.18 12.01
C SER A 89 2.39 9.72 13.11
N CYS A 90 1.80 10.27 14.16
CA CYS A 90 2.52 10.63 15.38
C CYS A 90 2.13 9.73 16.56
N GLU A 91 3.14 9.27 17.29
CA GLU A 91 3.02 8.61 18.58
C GLU A 91 3.91 9.36 19.58
N GLY A 92 3.29 10.21 20.41
CA GLY A 92 4.04 11.18 21.22
C GLY A 92 4.84 12.14 20.33
N ALA A 93 6.17 12.16 20.53
CA ALA A 93 7.11 12.96 19.73
C ALA A 93 7.72 12.20 18.55
N ARG A 94 7.34 10.93 18.34
CA ARG A 94 7.89 10.10 17.27
C ARG A 94 6.96 10.04 16.07
N VAL A 95 7.49 10.34 14.90
CA VAL A 95 6.78 10.26 13.62
C VAL A 95 7.06 8.94 12.92
N THR A 96 6.07 8.40 12.21
CA THR A 96 6.24 7.27 11.30
C THR A 96 5.52 7.58 9.98
N LEU A 97 6.20 7.38 8.85
CA LEU A 97 5.55 7.40 7.54
C LEU A 97 4.83 6.07 7.34
N ARG A 98 3.52 6.13 7.10
CA ARG A 98 2.65 4.96 6.93
C ARG A 98 2.55 4.53 5.48
N SER A 99 2.56 5.51 4.58
CA SER A 99 2.62 5.30 3.13
C SER A 99 3.08 6.58 2.45
N TRP A 100 3.57 6.43 1.22
CA TRP A 100 3.89 7.52 0.32
C TRP A 100 3.62 7.07 -1.12
N SER A 101 3.32 8.02 -2.00
CA SER A 101 3.08 7.76 -3.40
C SER A 101 3.61 8.92 -4.24
N PRO A 102 4.57 8.69 -5.15
CA PRO A 102 5.09 9.74 -6.01
C PRO A 102 4.02 10.27 -6.95
N ALA A 103 4.11 11.55 -7.30
CA ALA A 103 3.32 12.15 -8.35
C ALA A 103 3.74 11.61 -9.72
N GLN A 104 2.95 11.89 -10.75
CA GLN A 104 3.31 11.48 -12.11
C GLN A 104 4.61 12.15 -12.54
N GLY A 105 5.53 11.36 -13.11
CA GLY A 105 6.85 11.83 -13.52
C GLY A 105 7.87 11.94 -12.38
N TYR A 106 7.52 11.53 -11.16
CA TYR A 106 8.44 11.45 -10.03
C TYR A 106 8.73 9.98 -9.64
N SER A 107 9.91 9.74 -9.10
CA SER A 107 10.33 8.52 -8.40
C SER A 107 10.63 8.83 -6.93
N VAL A 108 10.80 7.79 -6.13
CA VAL A 108 11.27 7.91 -4.73
C VAL A 108 12.71 7.45 -4.70
N ASP A 109 13.62 8.30 -4.22
CA ASP A 109 15.04 7.99 -4.14
C ASP A 109 15.49 7.67 -2.70
N GLY A 110 15.00 8.44 -1.72
CA GLY A 110 15.31 8.27 -0.29
C GLY A 110 14.07 8.20 0.61
N VAL A 111 14.12 7.34 1.64
CA VAL A 111 13.06 7.27 2.67
C VAL A 111 13.63 6.96 4.05
N GLU A 112 13.29 7.79 5.03
CA GLU A 112 13.45 7.53 6.45
C GLU A 112 12.07 7.41 7.11
N ALA A 113 11.50 6.21 7.11
CA ALA A 113 10.09 6.01 7.50
C ALA A 113 9.81 6.15 9.01
N GLY A 114 10.85 6.21 9.86
CA GLY A 114 10.70 6.17 11.32
C GLY A 114 10.33 4.77 11.87
N PRO A 115 9.96 4.65 13.16
CA PRO A 115 9.68 5.73 14.10
C PRO A 115 10.93 6.53 14.52
N GLY A 116 10.90 7.84 14.33
CA GLY A 116 12.01 8.76 14.65
C GLY A 116 11.50 10.11 15.18
N LEU A 117 12.39 11.00 15.62
CA LEU A 117 12.02 12.40 15.93
C LEU A 117 11.62 13.17 14.66
N GLU A 118 12.14 12.70 13.53
CA GLU A 118 11.87 13.17 12.19
C GLU A 118 11.74 11.94 11.29
N ALA A 119 11.03 12.11 10.18
CA ALA A 119 10.90 11.14 9.12
C ALA A 119 10.84 11.89 7.78
N SER A 120 11.46 11.33 6.75
CA SER A 120 11.60 12.00 5.46
C SER A 120 11.32 11.07 4.29
N VAL A 121 10.91 11.66 3.18
CA VAL A 121 10.86 11.01 1.87
C VAL A 121 11.27 12.02 0.82
N GLU A 122 12.06 11.56 -0.15
CA GLU A 122 12.57 12.35 -1.25
C GLU A 122 11.93 11.90 -2.55
N PHE A 123 11.30 12.85 -3.24
CA PHE A 123 10.71 12.63 -4.56
C PHE A 123 11.60 13.27 -5.63
N GLU A 124 12.16 12.44 -6.49
CA GLU A 124 13.05 12.86 -7.58
C GLU A 124 12.25 12.99 -8.89
N PRO A 125 12.34 14.11 -9.63
CA PRO A 125 11.72 14.22 -10.94
C PRO A 125 12.47 13.39 -11.99
N GLY A 126 11.76 12.65 -12.84
CA GLY A 126 12.35 11.86 -13.93
C GLY A 126 12.89 12.68 -15.11
N GLY A 127 13.02 14.00 -14.98
CA GLY A 127 13.43 14.92 -16.02
C GLY A 127 14.09 16.17 -15.42
N GLU A 128 14.06 17.30 -16.13
CA GLU A 128 14.56 18.56 -15.56
C GLU A 128 13.64 19.05 -14.44
N GLY A 129 14.20 19.29 -13.25
CA GLY A 129 13.45 19.77 -12.08
C GLY A 129 14.27 19.68 -10.80
N GLU A 130 13.73 20.23 -9.72
CA GLU A 130 14.31 20.09 -8.37
C GLU A 130 13.66 18.91 -7.63
N GLU A 131 14.46 18.22 -6.84
CA GLU A 131 14.00 17.20 -5.88
C GLU A 131 13.06 17.82 -4.84
N VAL A 132 12.03 17.06 -4.46
CA VAL A 132 11.09 17.45 -3.42
C VAL A 132 11.30 16.58 -2.20
N GLU A 133 12.07 17.09 -1.25
CA GLU A 133 12.25 16.48 0.06
C GLU A 133 11.12 16.88 1.02
N VAL A 134 10.48 15.87 1.63
CA VAL A 134 9.39 16.07 2.59
C VAL A 134 9.82 15.59 3.95
N THR A 135 10.17 16.53 4.82
CA THR A 135 10.56 16.29 6.20
C THR A 135 9.38 16.50 7.15
N ILE A 136 9.07 15.51 7.98
CA ILE A 136 7.92 15.53 8.89
C ILE A 136 8.38 15.32 10.33
N THR A 137 7.82 16.08 11.26
CA THR A 137 8.02 15.95 12.71
C THR A 137 6.69 15.91 13.44
N CYS A 138 6.70 15.63 14.75
CA CYS A 138 5.50 15.68 15.58
C CYS A 138 5.45 16.96 16.42
N GLN A 139 4.36 17.73 16.28
CA GLN A 139 4.06 18.86 17.16
C GLN A 139 2.70 18.65 17.81
N GLY A 140 2.66 18.57 19.15
CA GLY A 140 1.42 18.29 19.89
C GLY A 140 0.77 16.96 19.52
N GLY A 141 1.56 15.93 19.18
CA GLY A 141 1.07 14.62 18.73
C GLY A 141 0.48 14.62 17.33
N ARG A 142 0.68 15.67 16.54
CA ARG A 142 0.22 15.77 15.14
C ARG A 142 1.40 15.88 14.19
N PRO A 143 1.39 15.18 13.04
CA PRO A 143 2.43 15.35 12.02
C PRO A 143 2.41 16.77 11.46
N VAL A 144 3.58 17.41 11.37
CA VAL A 144 3.80 18.72 10.74
C VAL A 144 4.99 18.65 9.81
N THR A 145 4.87 19.23 8.62
CA THR A 145 5.98 19.38 7.67
C THR A 145 6.92 20.47 8.15
N ARG A 146 8.23 20.22 8.10
CA ARG A 146 9.21 21.29 8.22
C ARG A 146 9.27 22.05 6.89
N GLY A 147 9.11 23.37 6.93
CA GLY A 147 9.40 24.20 5.76
C GLY A 147 10.91 24.23 5.53
N ARG A 148 11.31 24.15 4.26
CA ARG A 148 12.69 24.45 3.84
C ARG A 148 12.87 25.97 3.75
#